data_AF-A0AAQ3KRM9-F1
#
_entry.id   AF-A0AAQ3KRM9-F1
#
_cell.length_a   1.000
_cell.length_b   1.000
_cell.length_c   1.000
_cell.angle_alpha   90.00
_cell.angle_beta   90.00
_cell.angle_gamma   90.00
#
_symmetry.space_group_name_H-M   'P 1'
#
loop_
_entity.id
_entity.type
_entity.pdbx_description
1 polymer ?
#
loop_
_entity_poly.entity_id
_entity_poly.type
_entity_poly.pdbx_seq_one_letter_code
_entity_poly.pdbx_strand_id
1 'polypeptide(L)'
;MTMVAALSLLPVSRFRPSCKFCSKKSVGGKGGLRVFAVFGEEGNNGSVDKKSNWGAIFHVDVPRPRVQPSNGKFLDAYQALEVARMDIQYCDWRARQDLLRIMLLHDKVVEVLNPLAREFKSIGTMKKDLAELQGELEQAHTQVHISEARVATALQKLAHMEALVNDRLLQERSSSESTSECPTLTPSTSSTSSNPMRSKSRQRSLNVAGPVQPYHPSLKNFWYPVAFSSDLKDDTMLPIDCFEEPWVIFRGKDGNPGCVQNTCAHRACPLHLGSVNEGRIQCPYHGWEYSTDGKCEKMPSTRMLNVQIRSLPCFEHEGMIWIWPGSAAPTAALPSLQPPPGFMIHAEIVMELPVEHGLLLDNLLDLAHAPFTHTSTFAKGWSVPSLVKFLTPASGLQGYWDPYPIDMEFRPPCIVLSTIGISKPGKLEGKSTRQCSTHLHQLHVCLPSSRQKTRLLYRMSLDFAPLLKHVPFIHMLWRHFAEKVLNEDLRLVIGQQDRMINGENVWNFPVSYDKLGVRYRLWRNSLEKGAEHLPFTIQDN
;
A
#
# COMPACT_ATOMS: atom_id res chain seq x y z
N MET A 1 42.17 -19.16 -11.70
CA MET A 1 42.39 -19.17 -10.24
C MET A 1 41.11 -19.69 -9.63
N THR A 2 41.16 -20.86 -9.00
CA THR A 2 39.99 -21.55 -8.45
C THR A 2 39.94 -21.28 -6.95
N MET A 3 39.17 -20.26 -6.54
CA MET A 3 38.95 -20.00 -5.11
C MET A 3 37.87 -20.94 -4.58
N VAL A 4 38.18 -21.72 -3.54
CA VAL A 4 37.21 -22.55 -2.83
C VAL A 4 36.83 -21.88 -1.51
N ALA A 5 35.59 -21.39 -1.42
CA ALA A 5 34.94 -21.07 -0.16
C ALA A 5 33.88 -22.15 0.14
N ALA A 6 34.28 -23.19 0.86
CA ALA A 6 33.39 -24.29 1.21
C ALA A 6 32.34 -23.85 2.27
N LEU A 7 31.13 -23.55 1.82
CA LEU A 7 29.96 -23.42 2.70
C LEU A 7 29.50 -24.81 3.15
N SER A 8 29.83 -25.19 4.38
CA SER A 8 29.22 -26.33 5.05
C SER A 8 28.36 -25.85 6.23
N LEU A 9 27.06 -26.14 6.15
CA LEU A 9 26.13 -26.07 7.27
C LEU A 9 26.16 -27.41 8.01
N LEU A 10 26.43 -27.40 9.32
CA LEU A 10 25.98 -28.36 10.36
C LEU A 10 26.60 -27.93 11.74
N PRO A 11 26.20 -28.50 12.90
CA PRO A 11 25.90 -27.69 14.08
C PRO A 11 27.04 -27.52 15.11
N VAL A 12 26.75 -26.62 16.05
CA VAL A 12 27.53 -26.23 17.24
C VAL A 12 28.38 -27.35 17.86
N SER A 13 29.69 -27.13 17.94
CA SER A 13 30.59 -27.81 18.88
C SER A 13 31.59 -26.83 19.49
N ARG A 14 31.93 -27.04 20.77
CA ARG A 14 32.75 -26.13 21.59
C ARG A 14 34.24 -26.38 21.37
N PHE A 15 35.03 -25.37 20.96
CA PHE A 15 36.46 -25.31 21.34
C PHE A 15 37.01 -23.86 21.43
N ARG A 16 37.76 -23.62 22.52
CA ARG A 16 38.82 -22.60 22.71
C ARG A 16 40.14 -23.39 22.87
N PRO A 17 41.35 -22.78 22.88
CA PRO A 17 41.76 -21.39 22.60
C PRO A 17 42.66 -21.38 21.33
N SER A 18 43.70 -20.57 21.06
CA SER A 18 44.32 -19.38 21.69
C SER A 18 45.15 -18.62 20.62
N CYS A 19 45.34 -17.30 20.75
CA CYS A 19 46.67 -16.66 20.69
C CYS A 19 46.64 -15.17 21.06
N LYS A 20 47.57 -14.76 21.93
CA LYS A 20 47.80 -13.36 22.34
C LYS A 20 48.70 -12.66 21.32
N PHE A 21 48.48 -11.37 21.02
CA PHE A 21 49.58 -10.42 20.80
C PHE A 21 49.14 -8.96 21.05
N CYS A 22 50.12 -8.12 21.36
CA CYS A 22 49.95 -6.92 22.20
C CYS A 22 49.42 -5.64 21.52
N SER A 23 48.88 -4.78 22.39
CA SER A 23 48.48 -3.40 22.15
C SER A 23 49.63 -2.45 21.83
N LYS A 24 49.36 -1.41 21.03
CA LYS A 24 49.89 -0.06 21.26
C LYS A 24 48.74 0.95 21.26
N LYS A 25 48.73 1.84 22.26
CA LYS A 25 47.79 2.96 22.37
C LYS A 25 48.15 4.04 21.35
N SER A 26 47.15 4.64 20.72
CA SER A 26 47.18 6.06 20.32
C SER A 26 46.03 6.78 21.03
N VAL A 27 46.26 8.05 21.36
CA VAL A 27 45.38 8.87 22.21
C VAL A 27 44.76 9.97 21.35
N GLY A 28 43.49 10.32 21.61
CA GLY A 28 42.86 11.52 21.06
C GLY A 28 42.17 11.35 19.70
N GLY A 29 40.93 10.83 19.72
CA GLY A 29 40.05 10.84 18.55
C GLY A 29 38.64 10.37 18.92
N LYS A 30 37.60 10.97 18.32
CA LYS A 30 36.22 10.47 18.45
C LYS A 30 36.18 9.01 17.97
N GLY A 31 35.59 8.12 18.78
CA GLY A 31 35.60 6.68 18.54
C GLY A 31 34.66 6.24 17.41
N GLY A 32 35.07 6.46 16.16
CA GLY A 32 34.41 5.92 14.98
C GLY A 32 34.86 4.48 14.67
N LEU A 33 33.90 3.62 14.34
CA LEU A 33 34.16 2.27 13.82
C LEU A 33 34.58 2.36 12.34
N ARG A 34 35.49 1.48 11.91
CA ARG A 34 35.94 1.37 10.51
C ARG A 34 35.78 -0.07 10.03
N VAL A 35 35.15 -0.24 8.88
CA VAL A 35 35.03 -1.54 8.19
C VAL A 35 36.16 -1.64 7.17
N PHE A 36 36.86 -2.77 7.13
CA PHE A 36 37.98 -3.03 6.22
C PHE A 36 37.72 -4.29 5.41
N ALA A 37 38.18 -4.31 4.15
CA ALA A 37 38.19 -5.50 3.30
C ALA A 37 39.62 -6.02 3.09
N VAL A 38 39.77 -7.34 2.97
CA VAL A 38 40.97 -7.98 2.44
C VAL A 38 40.85 -8.03 0.92
N PHE A 39 41.82 -7.48 0.22
CA PHE A 39 42.11 -7.85 -1.16
C PHE A 39 43.40 -8.68 -1.15
N GLY A 40 43.30 -9.94 -1.57
CA GLY A 40 44.42 -10.87 -1.62
C GLY A 40 44.49 -11.51 -2.99
N GLU A 41 45.60 -11.30 -3.69
CA GLU A 41 45.95 -12.08 -4.88
C GLU A 41 46.67 -13.35 -4.42
N GLU A 42 46.31 -14.51 -4.97
CA GLU A 42 47.02 -15.76 -4.70
C GLU A 42 48.35 -15.78 -5.45
N GLY A 43 49.45 -15.62 -4.72
CA GLY A 43 50.77 -15.97 -5.21
C GLY A 43 50.84 -17.48 -5.53
N ASN A 44 51.54 -17.81 -6.62
CA ASN A 44 51.44 -19.10 -7.35
C ASN A 44 52.03 -20.34 -6.63
N ASN A 45 52.01 -20.38 -5.29
CA ASN A 45 52.57 -21.46 -4.46
C ASN A 45 51.90 -21.60 -3.06
N GLY A 46 50.67 -21.12 -2.86
CA GLY A 46 49.85 -21.44 -1.68
C GLY A 46 50.30 -20.86 -0.33
N SER A 47 51.31 -19.98 -0.31
CA SER A 47 51.68 -19.19 0.86
C SER A 47 51.07 -17.79 0.76
N VAL A 48 50.22 -17.41 1.72
CA VAL A 48 49.65 -16.05 1.79
C VAL A 48 50.78 -15.03 2.00
N ASP A 49 51.06 -14.25 0.96
CA ASP A 49 52.14 -13.27 1.02
C ASP A 49 51.78 -12.10 1.95
N LYS A 50 52.75 -11.63 2.74
CA LYS A 50 52.51 -10.75 3.91
C LYS A 50 52.24 -9.28 3.57
N LYS A 51 51.83 -8.99 2.32
CA LYS A 51 51.52 -7.65 1.79
C LYS A 51 50.20 -7.60 1.00
N SER A 52 49.14 -8.16 1.56
CA SER A 52 47.78 -7.75 1.16
C SER A 52 47.60 -6.26 1.46
N ASN A 53 47.17 -5.47 0.46
CA ASN A 53 46.83 -4.06 0.66
C ASN A 53 45.39 -3.96 1.20
N TRP A 54 45.24 -3.33 2.36
CA TRP A 54 43.96 -3.26 3.09
C TRP A 54 43.24 -1.94 2.80
N GLY A 55 42.05 -2.01 2.22
CA GLY A 55 41.17 -0.85 2.01
C GLY A 55 40.14 -0.70 3.13
N ALA A 56 39.94 0.53 3.60
CA ALA A 56 38.79 0.85 4.46
C ALA A 56 37.57 1.14 3.57
N ILE A 57 36.44 0.50 3.84
CA ILE A 57 35.22 0.62 3.02
C ILE A 57 34.43 1.87 3.43
N PHE A 58 34.21 2.08 4.73
CA PHE A 58 33.62 3.31 5.27
C PHE A 58 33.78 3.43 6.81
N HIS A 59 33.46 4.62 7.31
CA HIS A 59 33.38 4.97 8.73
C HIS A 59 31.93 4.94 9.26
N VAL A 60 31.78 4.65 10.55
CA VAL A 60 30.50 4.63 11.29
C VAL A 60 30.66 5.35 12.64
N ASP A 61 29.77 6.29 12.95
CA ASP A 61 29.72 6.99 14.24
C ASP A 61 28.78 6.28 15.23
N VAL A 62 29.26 5.97 16.44
CA VAL A 62 28.56 5.08 17.38
C VAL A 62 27.75 5.86 18.44
N PRO A 63 26.42 5.65 18.55
CA PRO A 63 25.62 6.16 19.65
C PRO A 63 25.59 5.17 20.84
N ARG A 64 26.36 5.47 21.90
CA ARG A 64 26.38 4.86 23.27
C ARG A 64 26.31 3.32 23.38
N PRO A 65 27.35 2.64 23.91
CA PRO A 65 27.41 1.18 23.93
C PRO A 65 26.46 0.55 24.95
N ARG A 66 25.52 -0.28 24.48
CA ARG A 66 24.90 -1.37 25.28
C ARG A 66 25.59 -2.73 25.10
N VAL A 67 26.54 -2.81 24.18
CA VAL A 67 27.41 -3.98 23.96
C VAL A 67 28.85 -3.50 24.13
N GLN A 68 29.65 -4.20 24.93
CA GLN A 68 31.09 -3.89 25.02
C GLN A 68 31.75 -4.24 23.69
N PRO A 69 32.48 -3.31 23.04
CA PRO A 69 33.17 -3.61 21.80
C PRO A 69 34.33 -4.58 22.06
N SER A 70 34.41 -5.64 21.26
CA SER A 70 35.58 -6.51 21.23
C SER A 70 36.79 -5.74 20.70
N ASN A 71 37.66 -5.29 21.60
CA ASN A 71 38.88 -4.56 21.26
C ASN A 71 39.79 -5.41 20.36
N GLY A 72 39.74 -5.12 19.06
CA GLY A 72 40.63 -5.70 18.05
C GLY A 72 40.21 -7.09 17.56
N LYS A 73 39.37 -7.11 16.52
CA LYS A 73 39.58 -7.85 15.25
C LYS A 73 38.40 -7.60 14.31
N PHE A 74 38.69 -7.76 13.02
CA PHE A 74 37.86 -7.59 11.83
C PHE A 74 36.38 -7.98 11.99
N LEU A 75 35.48 -7.17 11.39
CA LEU A 75 34.07 -7.51 11.24
C LEU A 75 33.89 -8.41 10.02
N ASP A 76 33.16 -9.52 10.17
CA ASP A 76 32.71 -10.33 9.03
C ASP A 76 31.53 -9.66 8.29
N ALA A 77 31.08 -10.26 7.17
CA ALA A 77 30.01 -9.69 6.35
C ALA A 77 28.66 -9.58 7.08
N TYR A 78 28.34 -10.52 7.98
CA TYR A 78 27.12 -10.46 8.80
C TYR A 78 27.23 -9.35 9.86
N GLN A 79 28.41 -9.19 10.45
CA GLN A 79 28.68 -8.11 11.40
C GLN A 79 28.67 -6.73 10.71
N ALA A 80 29.14 -6.62 9.47
CA ALA A 80 29.02 -5.40 8.66
C ALA A 80 27.56 -5.08 8.32
N LEU A 81 26.75 -6.08 7.97
CA LEU A 81 25.30 -5.92 7.73
C LEU A 81 24.56 -5.51 9.01
N GLU A 82 24.88 -6.09 10.18
CA GLU A 82 24.24 -5.71 11.45
C GLU A 82 24.64 -4.27 11.86
N VAL A 83 25.87 -3.84 11.58
CA VAL A 83 26.29 -2.44 11.78
C VAL A 83 25.54 -1.49 10.83
N ALA A 84 25.36 -1.85 9.55
CA ALA A 84 24.57 -1.06 8.61
C ALA A 84 23.09 -0.97 9.05
N ARG A 85 22.52 -2.09 9.51
CA ARG A 85 21.17 -2.17 10.09
C ARG A 85 21.01 -1.25 11.30
N MET A 86 22.00 -1.19 12.19
CA MET A 86 21.99 -0.27 13.33
C MET A 86 22.05 1.21 12.90
N ASP A 87 22.82 1.55 11.86
CA ASP A 87 22.89 2.92 11.32
C ASP A 87 21.55 3.35 10.69
N ILE A 88 20.90 2.45 9.95
CA ILE A 88 19.54 2.65 9.39
C ILE A 88 18.50 2.83 10.51
N GLN A 89 18.51 1.97 11.54
CA GLN A 89 17.61 2.09 12.69
C GLN A 89 17.82 3.40 13.46
N TYR A 90 19.06 3.86 13.57
CA TYR A 90 19.37 5.16 14.15
C TYR A 90 18.82 6.31 13.28
N CYS A 91 18.94 6.23 11.95
CA CYS A 91 18.39 7.23 11.03
C CYS A 91 16.86 7.31 11.11
N ASP A 92 16.15 6.17 11.13
CA ASP A 92 14.69 6.12 11.35
C ASP A 92 14.30 6.73 12.70
N TRP A 93 14.97 6.34 13.79
CA TRP A 93 14.72 6.93 15.10
C TRP A 93 14.94 8.44 15.12
N ARG A 94 16.04 8.93 14.53
CA ARG A 94 16.39 10.35 14.50
C ARG A 94 15.38 11.16 13.66
N ALA A 95 15.00 10.67 12.48
CA ALA A 95 14.00 11.31 11.62
C ALA A 95 12.65 11.44 12.33
N ARG A 96 12.21 10.42 13.09
CA ARG A 96 11.01 10.49 13.93
C ARG A 96 11.11 11.55 15.02
N GLN A 97 12.27 11.68 15.68
CA GLN A 97 12.48 12.72 16.69
C GLN A 97 12.49 14.13 16.09
N ASP A 98 13.09 14.31 14.91
CA ASP A 98 13.13 15.59 14.20
C ASP A 98 11.73 16.01 13.75
N LEU A 99 10.95 15.10 13.18
CA LEU A 99 9.55 15.33 12.79
C LEU A 99 8.67 15.67 14.00
N LEU A 100 8.78 14.92 15.10
CA LEU A 100 8.05 15.22 16.35
C LEU A 100 8.42 16.60 16.90
N ARG A 101 9.69 17.04 16.80
CA ARG A 101 10.09 18.39 17.23
C ARG A 101 9.43 19.47 16.36
N ILE A 102 9.39 19.30 15.04
CA ILE A 102 8.72 20.24 14.14
C ILE A 102 7.22 20.31 14.42
N MET A 103 6.55 19.15 14.62
CA MET A 103 5.13 19.10 14.97
C MET A 103 4.82 19.85 16.28
N LEU A 104 5.62 19.64 17.33
CA LEU A 104 5.46 20.32 18.62
C LEU A 104 5.76 21.83 18.54
N LEU A 105 6.69 22.26 17.67
CA LEU A 105 6.93 23.68 17.43
C LEU A 105 5.79 24.34 16.65
N HIS A 106 5.22 23.63 15.67
CA HIS A 106 4.06 24.10 14.93
C HIS A 106 2.82 24.28 15.84
N ASP A 107 2.58 23.32 16.74
CA ASP A 107 1.50 23.39 17.73
C ASP A 107 1.63 24.63 18.64
N LYS A 108 2.84 24.92 19.14
CA LYS A 108 3.13 26.16 19.89
C LYS A 108 2.90 27.44 19.07
N VAL A 109 3.21 27.44 17.77
CA VAL A 109 2.91 28.59 16.89
C VAL A 109 1.39 28.79 16.77
N VAL A 110 0.62 27.70 16.66
CA VAL A 110 -0.85 27.75 16.66
C VAL A 110 -1.40 28.26 18.00
N GLU A 111 -0.84 27.82 19.13
CA GLU A 111 -1.21 28.33 20.46
C GLU A 111 -0.96 29.85 20.60
N VAL A 112 0.21 30.34 20.14
CA VAL A 112 0.55 31.78 20.19
C VAL A 112 -0.33 32.63 19.27
N LEU A 113 -0.79 32.06 18.15
CA LEU A 113 -1.68 32.75 17.20
C LEU A 113 -3.17 32.61 17.53
N ASN A 114 -3.55 31.76 18.48
CA ASN A 114 -4.93 31.43 18.81
C ASN A 114 -5.75 32.68 19.20
N PRO A 115 -6.82 33.03 18.46
CA PRO A 115 -7.64 34.20 18.79
C PRO A 115 -8.28 34.17 20.18
N LEU A 116 -8.54 32.99 20.75
CA LEU A 116 -9.11 32.82 22.09
C LEU A 116 -8.08 33.04 23.21
N ALA A 117 -6.77 32.99 22.91
CA ALA A 117 -5.70 33.31 23.86
C ALA A 117 -5.38 34.81 23.95
N ARG A 118 -6.03 35.65 23.12
CA ARG A 118 -5.72 37.09 22.98
C ARG A 118 -6.01 37.94 24.21
N GLU A 119 -6.83 37.46 25.16
CA GLU A 119 -7.18 38.24 26.37
C GLU A 119 -6.02 38.36 27.38
N PHE A 120 -4.90 37.63 27.19
CA PHE A 120 -3.83 37.54 28.19
C PHE A 120 -2.40 37.86 27.72
N LYS A 121 -2.16 38.17 26.43
CA LYS A 121 -0.81 38.51 25.91
C LYS A 121 -0.80 39.80 25.10
N SER A 122 0.20 40.65 25.34
CA SER A 122 0.43 41.85 24.53
C SER A 122 0.96 41.51 23.12
N ILE A 123 0.70 42.39 22.15
CA ILE A 123 1.22 42.25 20.78
C ILE A 123 2.76 42.19 20.76
N GLY A 124 3.43 42.97 21.63
CA GLY A 124 4.89 42.94 21.78
C GLY A 124 5.40 41.58 22.29
N THR A 125 4.67 40.97 23.23
CA THR A 125 4.98 39.62 23.73
C THR A 125 4.81 38.58 22.63
N MET A 126 3.68 38.57 21.91
CA MET A 126 3.45 37.63 20.81
C MET A 126 4.50 37.75 19.70
N LYS A 127 4.93 38.98 19.34
CA LYS A 127 5.99 39.20 18.35
C LYS A 127 7.33 38.61 18.80
N LYS A 128 7.65 38.67 20.10
CA LYS A 128 8.86 38.04 20.66
C LYS A 128 8.75 36.51 20.64
N ASP A 129 7.65 35.97 21.15
CA ASP A 129 7.40 34.52 21.20
C ASP A 129 7.47 33.88 19.80
N LEU A 130 6.89 34.54 18.77
CA LEU A 130 6.96 34.10 17.38
C LEU A 130 8.38 34.15 16.79
N ALA A 131 9.17 35.17 17.12
CA ALA A 131 10.56 35.26 16.66
C ALA A 131 11.46 34.18 17.29
N GLU A 132 11.22 33.83 18.56
CA GLU A 132 11.89 32.73 19.24
C GLU A 132 11.51 31.37 18.65
N LEU A 133 10.22 31.13 18.42
CA LEU A 133 9.72 29.92 17.74
C LEU A 133 10.20 29.81 16.29
N GLN A 134 10.34 30.92 15.56
CA GLN A 134 10.91 30.94 14.22
C GLN A 134 12.38 30.46 14.22
N GLY A 135 13.19 30.92 15.19
CA GLY A 135 14.57 30.46 15.35
C GLY A 135 14.68 28.99 15.76
N GLU A 136 13.81 28.51 16.65
CA GLU A 136 13.73 27.08 17.00
C GLU A 136 13.32 26.21 15.79
N LEU A 137 12.40 26.70 14.96
CA LEU A 137 11.93 26.00 13.76
C LEU A 137 13.02 25.93 12.68
N GLU A 138 13.77 27.01 12.45
CA GLU A 138 14.91 27.05 11.53
C GLU A 138 16.03 26.07 11.94
N GLN A 139 16.32 25.97 13.24
CA GLN A 139 17.24 24.98 13.79
C GLN A 139 16.72 23.54 13.60
N ALA A 140 15.42 23.31 13.82
CA ALA A 140 14.81 21.99 13.59
C ALA A 140 14.84 21.57 12.12
N HIS A 141 14.59 22.48 11.17
CA HIS A 141 14.74 22.23 9.73
C HIS A 141 16.18 21.94 9.34
N THR A 142 17.15 22.68 9.89
CA THR A 142 18.58 22.41 9.69
C THR A 142 18.95 21.00 10.18
N GLN A 143 18.40 20.56 11.31
CA GLN A 143 18.61 19.20 11.82
C GLN A 143 17.98 18.12 10.92
N VAL A 144 16.84 18.39 10.27
CA VAL A 144 16.25 17.50 9.25
C VAL A 144 17.17 17.35 8.05
N HIS A 145 17.73 18.45 7.50
CA HIS A 145 18.67 18.37 6.38
C HIS A 145 19.97 17.62 6.74
N ILE A 146 20.44 17.71 7.98
CA ILE A 146 21.55 16.89 8.47
C ILE A 146 21.16 15.40 8.50
N SER A 147 19.95 15.07 8.96
CA SER A 147 19.44 13.70 8.97
C SER A 147 19.25 13.14 7.54
N GLU A 148 18.74 13.96 6.60
CA GLU A 148 18.61 13.66 5.17
C GLU A 148 19.97 13.36 4.52
N ALA A 149 20.97 14.21 4.73
CA ALA A 149 22.32 13.99 4.22
C ALA A 149 22.96 12.69 4.76
N ARG A 150 22.64 12.31 6.01
CA ARG A 150 23.10 11.03 6.60
C ARG A 150 22.39 9.83 5.98
N VAL A 151 21.10 9.92 5.68
CA VAL A 151 20.36 8.87 4.95
C VAL A 151 20.92 8.70 3.53
N ALA A 152 21.15 9.80 2.79
CA ALA A 152 21.77 9.75 1.46
C ALA A 152 23.17 9.09 1.50
N THR A 153 23.98 9.43 2.52
CA THR A 153 25.29 8.82 2.75
C THR A 153 25.18 7.32 3.07
N ALA A 154 24.18 6.89 3.86
CA ALA A 154 23.95 5.49 4.17
C ALA A 154 23.52 4.68 2.92
N LEU A 155 22.64 5.24 2.09
CA LEU A 155 22.22 4.63 0.82
C LEU A 155 23.39 4.47 -0.16
N GLN A 156 24.28 5.46 -0.27
CA GLN A 156 25.51 5.34 -1.07
C GLN A 156 26.44 4.21 -0.60
N LYS A 157 26.59 4.03 0.73
CA LYS A 157 27.37 2.92 1.29
C LYS A 157 26.75 1.56 0.95
N LEU A 158 25.43 1.43 1.01
CA LEU A 158 24.71 0.20 0.66
C LEU A 158 24.86 -0.14 -0.83
N ALA A 159 24.66 0.84 -1.73
CA ALA A 159 24.85 0.65 -3.16
C ALA A 159 26.29 0.23 -3.52
N HIS A 160 27.29 0.78 -2.82
CA HIS A 160 28.68 0.36 -2.97
C HIS A 160 28.93 -1.08 -2.47
N MET A 161 28.28 -1.50 -1.37
CA MET A 161 28.34 -2.90 -0.91
C MET A 161 27.65 -3.86 -1.89
N GLU A 162 26.51 -3.46 -2.47
CA GLU A 162 25.78 -4.23 -3.47
C GLU A 162 26.61 -4.43 -4.75
N ALA A 163 27.24 -3.37 -5.27
CA ALA A 163 28.14 -3.47 -6.42
C ALA A 163 29.29 -4.46 -6.17
N LEU A 164 29.95 -4.39 -5.00
CA LEU A 164 31.02 -5.31 -4.62
C LEU A 164 30.58 -6.77 -4.49
N VAL A 165 29.30 -7.03 -4.17
CA VAL A 165 28.73 -8.40 -4.13
C VAL A 165 28.38 -8.88 -5.54
N ASN A 166 27.77 -8.02 -6.36
CA ASN A 166 27.36 -8.35 -7.72
C ASN A 166 28.55 -8.61 -8.65
N ASP A 167 29.63 -7.82 -8.57
CA ASP A 167 30.86 -8.05 -9.34
C ASP A 167 31.49 -9.42 -9.00
N ARG A 168 31.39 -9.87 -7.74
CA ARG A 168 31.86 -11.19 -7.31
C ARG A 168 30.98 -12.33 -7.82
N LEU A 169 29.66 -12.19 -7.78
CA LEU A 169 28.73 -13.17 -8.35
C LEU A 169 28.90 -13.31 -9.87
N LEU A 170 29.22 -12.22 -10.58
CA LEU A 170 29.54 -12.24 -12.01
C LEU A 170 30.87 -12.95 -12.31
N GLN A 171 31.89 -12.76 -11.46
CA GLN A 171 33.17 -13.48 -11.57
C GLN A 171 33.04 -14.98 -11.27
N GLU A 172 32.25 -15.38 -10.28
CA GLU A 172 31.99 -16.80 -10.00
C GLU A 172 31.26 -17.47 -11.17
N ARG A 173 30.24 -16.81 -11.74
CA ARG A 173 29.45 -17.36 -12.85
C ARG A 173 30.27 -17.62 -14.11
N SER A 174 31.23 -16.75 -14.44
CA SER A 174 32.14 -16.95 -15.59
C SER A 174 33.14 -18.10 -15.42
N SER A 175 33.34 -18.57 -14.17
CA SER A 175 34.21 -19.72 -13.88
C SER A 175 33.51 -21.09 -13.96
N SER A 176 32.18 -21.12 -14.11
CA SER A 176 31.34 -22.31 -13.94
C SER A 176 30.85 -22.97 -15.25
N GLU A 177 31.17 -22.42 -16.43
CA GLU A 177 30.67 -22.93 -17.72
C GLU A 177 31.51 -24.05 -18.37
N SER A 178 32.52 -24.60 -17.68
CA SER A 178 33.38 -25.66 -18.22
C SER A 178 33.58 -26.86 -17.29
N THR A 179 32.52 -27.66 -17.09
CA THR A 179 32.56 -29.15 -17.16
C THR A 179 31.18 -29.75 -16.90
N SER A 180 30.70 -30.59 -17.82
CA SER A 180 29.61 -31.53 -17.56
C SER A 180 30.22 -32.91 -17.28
N GLU A 181 29.77 -33.59 -16.23
CA GLU A 181 29.45 -35.03 -16.27
C GLU A 181 28.67 -35.45 -15.02
N CYS A 182 27.80 -36.45 -15.18
CA CYS A 182 26.96 -37.02 -14.12
C CYS A 182 27.53 -38.37 -13.69
N PRO A 183 27.31 -38.82 -12.43
CA PRO A 183 26.52 -40.04 -12.33
C PRO A 183 25.55 -40.14 -11.12
N THR A 184 24.50 -40.92 -11.35
CA THR A 184 23.53 -41.50 -10.39
C THR A 184 24.15 -42.33 -9.27
N LEU A 185 23.45 -42.44 -8.11
CA LEU A 185 23.03 -43.73 -7.50
C LEU A 185 22.04 -43.58 -6.33
N THR A 186 21.52 -44.72 -5.85
CA THR A 186 20.26 -44.97 -5.10
C THR A 186 20.23 -44.67 -3.58
N PRO A 187 19.05 -44.55 -2.95
CA PRO A 187 18.89 -44.27 -1.52
C PRO A 187 18.93 -45.53 -0.63
N SER A 188 19.36 -45.38 0.64
CA SER A 188 19.31 -46.43 1.67
C SER A 188 18.73 -45.91 3.00
N THR A 189 18.08 -46.83 3.72
CA THR A 189 17.16 -46.57 4.84
C THR A 189 17.81 -46.51 6.23
N SER A 190 17.32 -45.64 7.12
CA SER A 190 17.17 -45.83 8.59
C SER A 190 16.77 -44.48 9.24
N SER A 191 16.12 -44.39 10.41
CA SER A 191 15.30 -45.36 11.18
C SER A 191 14.32 -44.57 12.06
N THR A 192 13.21 -45.19 12.45
CA THR A 192 12.12 -44.56 13.22
C THR A 192 12.44 -44.37 14.70
N SER A 193 12.03 -43.24 15.28
CA SER A 193 11.64 -43.18 16.70
C SER A 193 10.32 -42.41 16.85
N SER A 194 9.41 -42.96 17.65
CA SER A 194 8.03 -42.50 17.77
C SER A 194 7.72 -42.11 19.20
N ASN A 195 7.07 -40.96 19.42
CA ASN A 195 6.21 -40.72 20.58
C ASN A 195 5.19 -39.60 20.29
N PRO A 196 4.05 -39.56 21.02
CA PRO A 196 2.77 -39.39 20.36
C PRO A 196 2.34 -37.94 20.12
N MET A 197 1.83 -37.69 18.91
CA MET A 197 1.13 -36.45 18.60
C MET A 197 -0.18 -36.35 19.39
N ARG A 198 -0.29 -35.35 20.27
CA ARG A 198 -1.60 -34.76 20.59
C ARG A 198 -2.23 -34.30 19.28
N SER A 199 -3.45 -34.75 19.01
CA SER A 199 -4.25 -34.33 17.85
C SER A 199 -4.48 -32.81 17.87
N LYS A 200 -3.57 -32.06 17.21
CA LYS A 200 -3.89 -30.70 16.75
C LYS A 200 -4.86 -30.86 15.58
N SER A 201 -6.06 -30.32 15.73
CA SER A 201 -7.00 -30.18 14.62
C SER A 201 -6.28 -29.53 13.45
N ARG A 202 -6.27 -30.19 12.28
CA ARG A 202 -5.82 -29.57 11.03
C ARG A 202 -6.75 -28.38 10.74
N GLN A 203 -6.36 -27.18 11.17
CA GLN A 203 -6.90 -25.95 10.61
C GLN A 203 -6.66 -26.05 9.10
N ARG A 204 -7.74 -26.14 8.33
CA ARG A 204 -7.66 -26.12 6.87
C ARG A 204 -7.12 -24.75 6.51
N SER A 205 -5.86 -24.67 6.05
CA SER A 205 -5.35 -23.41 5.51
C SER A 205 -6.23 -23.06 4.31
N LEU A 206 -6.88 -21.90 4.41
CA LEU A 206 -7.57 -21.33 3.28
C LEU A 206 -6.49 -20.79 2.34
N ASN A 207 -6.04 -21.65 1.42
CA ASN A 207 -5.08 -21.29 0.38
C ASN A 207 -5.80 -20.42 -0.67
N VAL A 208 -6.02 -19.17 -0.27
CA VAL A 208 -6.86 -18.16 -0.95
C VAL A 208 -6.07 -16.88 -1.27
N ALA A 209 -4.88 -16.68 -0.68
CA ALA A 209 -3.90 -15.73 -1.22
C ALA A 209 -2.83 -16.52 -1.98
N GLY A 210 -2.84 -16.41 -3.31
CA GLY A 210 -1.62 -16.56 -4.09
C GLY A 210 -0.84 -15.23 -4.12
N PRO A 211 0.44 -15.23 -4.53
CA PRO A 211 1.11 -13.99 -4.92
C PRO A 211 0.36 -13.30 -6.05
N VAL A 212 0.60 -12.00 -6.24
CA VAL A 212 -0.04 -11.11 -7.23
C VAL A 212 -0.25 -11.77 -8.62
N GLN A 213 -1.41 -12.40 -8.82
CA GLN A 213 -1.77 -13.11 -10.06
C GLN A 213 -2.38 -12.15 -11.09
N PRO A 214 -2.27 -12.45 -12.40
CA PRO A 214 -3.13 -11.88 -13.41
C PRO A 214 -4.61 -12.05 -13.05
N TYR A 215 -5.43 -11.03 -13.29
CA TYR A 215 -6.86 -11.11 -13.02
C TYR A 215 -7.54 -12.18 -13.88
N HIS A 216 -8.28 -13.09 -13.26
CA HIS A 216 -9.05 -14.09 -14.01
C HIS A 216 -10.13 -13.39 -14.87
N PRO A 217 -10.32 -13.77 -16.15
CA PRO A 217 -11.27 -13.08 -17.04
C PRO A 217 -12.70 -12.96 -16.49
N SER A 218 -13.16 -13.95 -15.71
CA SER A 218 -14.49 -13.91 -15.07
C SER A 218 -14.68 -12.73 -14.12
N LEU A 219 -13.61 -12.17 -13.53
CA LEU A 219 -13.71 -10.97 -12.68
C LEU A 219 -14.02 -9.70 -13.49
N LYS A 220 -13.72 -9.67 -14.79
CA LYS A 220 -14.11 -8.58 -15.68
C LYS A 220 -15.61 -8.59 -16.02
N ASN A 221 -16.28 -9.74 -15.91
CA ASN A 221 -17.69 -9.92 -16.29
C ASN A 221 -18.67 -9.43 -15.20
N PHE A 222 -18.48 -8.19 -14.73
CA PHE A 222 -19.33 -7.48 -13.78
C PHE A 222 -19.44 -6.01 -14.17
N TRP A 223 -20.47 -5.33 -13.67
CA TRP A 223 -20.56 -3.88 -13.73
C TRP A 223 -19.69 -3.23 -12.67
N TYR A 224 -18.85 -2.28 -13.08
CA TYR A 224 -17.92 -1.55 -12.23
C TYR A 224 -18.27 -0.05 -12.19
N PRO A 225 -18.52 0.55 -11.01
CA PRO A 225 -18.55 2.00 -10.85
C PRO A 225 -17.13 2.56 -10.94
N VAL A 226 -16.91 3.58 -11.77
CA VAL A 226 -15.55 4.08 -12.09
C VAL A 226 -15.35 5.59 -11.91
N ALA A 227 -16.43 6.37 -11.95
CA ALA A 227 -16.43 7.79 -11.60
C ALA A 227 -17.80 8.19 -11.01
N PHE A 228 -17.85 9.29 -10.28
CA PHE A 228 -19.11 9.97 -9.97
C PHE A 228 -19.56 10.78 -11.19
N SER A 229 -20.87 10.87 -11.43
CA SER A 229 -21.44 11.67 -12.53
C SER A 229 -21.02 13.13 -12.50
N SER A 230 -20.84 13.69 -11.30
CA SER A 230 -20.39 15.06 -11.04
C SER A 230 -19.00 15.39 -11.56
N ASP A 231 -18.14 14.37 -11.68
CA ASP A 231 -16.76 14.52 -12.12
C ASP A 231 -16.67 14.57 -13.66
N LEU A 232 -17.68 14.02 -14.34
CA LEU A 232 -17.75 13.94 -15.80
C LEU A 232 -18.65 15.04 -16.36
N LYS A 233 -18.05 16.19 -16.70
CA LYS A 233 -18.72 17.29 -17.42
C LYS A 233 -18.58 17.11 -18.94
N ASP A 234 -19.36 17.85 -19.72
CA ASP A 234 -19.45 17.71 -21.19
C ASP A 234 -18.12 17.92 -21.93
N ASP A 235 -17.25 18.79 -21.40
CA ASP A 235 -15.92 19.12 -21.94
C ASP A 235 -14.77 18.31 -21.30
N THR A 236 -15.09 17.46 -20.33
CA THR A 236 -14.12 16.82 -19.44
C THR A 236 -13.86 15.38 -19.85
N MET A 237 -12.58 14.97 -19.78
CA MET A 237 -12.15 13.59 -19.98
C MET A 237 -11.61 13.02 -18.67
N LEU A 238 -12.09 11.85 -18.27
CA LEU A 238 -11.60 11.14 -17.08
C LEU A 238 -10.76 9.93 -17.53
N PRO A 239 -9.42 10.00 -17.50
CA PRO A 239 -8.60 8.81 -17.65
C PRO A 239 -8.77 7.90 -16.44
N ILE A 240 -8.91 6.60 -16.69
CA ILE A 240 -8.91 5.54 -15.68
C ILE A 240 -8.01 4.39 -16.15
N ASP A 241 -7.39 3.69 -15.21
CA ASP A 241 -6.86 2.34 -15.45
C ASP A 241 -7.92 1.35 -14.93
N CYS A 242 -8.18 0.27 -15.68
CA CYS A 242 -9.05 -0.81 -15.22
C CYS A 242 -8.55 -2.15 -15.76
N PHE A 243 -8.28 -3.10 -14.86
CA PHE A 243 -7.66 -4.40 -15.16
C PHE A 243 -6.36 -4.33 -15.98
N GLU A 244 -5.44 -3.43 -15.60
CA GLU A 244 -4.16 -3.15 -16.27
C GLU A 244 -4.31 -2.55 -17.69
N GLU A 245 -5.52 -2.13 -18.08
CA GLU A 245 -5.80 -1.50 -19.38
C GLU A 245 -6.19 -0.02 -19.21
N PRO A 246 -5.62 0.91 -20.00
CA PRO A 246 -5.91 2.33 -19.88
C PRO A 246 -7.14 2.74 -20.71
N TRP A 247 -8.11 3.38 -20.05
CA TRP A 247 -9.37 3.84 -20.62
C TRP A 247 -9.55 5.35 -20.39
N VAL A 248 -10.47 5.95 -21.15
CA VAL A 248 -10.86 7.34 -20.99
C VAL A 248 -12.36 7.47 -21.17
N ILE A 249 -12.99 8.14 -20.20
CA ILE A 249 -14.42 8.42 -20.18
C ILE A 249 -14.65 9.86 -20.59
N PHE A 250 -15.65 10.10 -21.45
CA PHE A 250 -16.09 11.43 -21.89
C PHE A 250 -17.59 11.37 -22.24
N ARG A 251 -18.27 12.52 -22.35
CA ARG A 251 -19.67 12.56 -22.80
C ARG A 251 -19.78 12.70 -24.32
N GLY A 252 -20.74 11.99 -24.89
CA GLY A 252 -21.19 12.17 -26.27
C GLY A 252 -22.00 13.44 -26.45
N LYS A 253 -22.35 13.76 -27.71
CA LYS A 253 -23.16 14.96 -28.06
C LYS A 253 -24.60 14.88 -27.53
N ASP A 254 -25.05 13.69 -27.19
CA ASP A 254 -26.31 13.34 -26.54
C ASP A 254 -26.24 13.44 -25.00
N GLY A 255 -25.07 13.76 -24.44
CA GLY A 255 -24.81 13.81 -23.00
C GLY A 255 -24.50 12.46 -22.35
N ASN A 256 -24.63 11.34 -23.08
CA ASN A 256 -24.39 10.01 -22.54
C ASN A 256 -22.87 9.73 -22.40
N PRO A 257 -22.43 9.05 -21.34
CA PRO A 257 -21.01 8.72 -21.17
C PRO A 257 -20.58 7.60 -22.13
N GLY A 258 -19.42 7.77 -22.76
CA GLY A 258 -18.69 6.71 -23.46
C GLY A 258 -17.41 6.36 -22.73
N CYS A 259 -16.95 5.11 -22.85
CA CYS A 259 -15.66 4.66 -22.33
C CYS A 259 -14.86 4.00 -23.45
N VAL A 260 -13.77 4.63 -23.88
CA VAL A 260 -12.93 4.14 -24.99
C VAL A 260 -11.49 3.90 -24.53
N GLN A 261 -10.77 3.05 -25.25
CA GLN A 261 -9.36 2.79 -24.96
C GLN A 261 -8.55 4.07 -25.10
N ASN A 262 -7.75 4.41 -24.09
CA ASN A 262 -6.97 5.65 -24.01
C ASN A 262 -5.69 5.58 -24.87
N THR A 263 -5.84 5.17 -26.12
CA THR A 263 -4.73 4.86 -27.04
C THR A 263 -5.19 5.08 -28.47
N CYS A 264 -4.71 6.14 -29.11
CA CYS A 264 -5.04 6.48 -30.50
C CYS A 264 -4.56 5.39 -31.47
N ALA A 265 -5.44 4.90 -32.34
CA ALA A 265 -5.14 3.84 -33.31
C ALA A 265 -4.00 4.19 -34.30
N HIS A 266 -3.73 5.47 -34.55
CA HIS A 266 -2.67 5.89 -35.49
C HIS A 266 -1.25 5.68 -34.93
N ARG A 267 -0.95 6.19 -33.73
CA ARG A 267 0.41 6.20 -33.13
C ARG A 267 0.43 6.02 -31.62
N ALA A 268 -0.56 5.31 -31.07
CA ALA A 268 -0.69 5.00 -29.64
C ALA A 268 -0.66 6.22 -28.69
N CYS A 269 -0.91 7.43 -29.19
CA CYS A 269 -0.96 8.64 -28.37
C CYS A 269 -2.10 8.55 -27.34
N PRO A 270 -1.87 8.86 -26.05
CA PRO A 270 -2.92 8.88 -25.05
C PRO A 270 -3.98 9.93 -25.39
N LEU A 271 -5.24 9.51 -25.49
CA LEU A 271 -6.33 10.36 -25.96
C LEU A 271 -6.75 11.40 -24.92
N HIS A 272 -6.65 11.08 -23.63
CA HIS A 272 -6.95 11.99 -22.52
C HIS A 272 -6.07 13.25 -22.46
N LEU A 273 -4.98 13.32 -23.23
CA LEU A 273 -4.14 14.52 -23.39
C LEU A 273 -4.68 15.50 -24.45
N GLY A 274 -5.80 15.17 -25.10
CA GLY A 274 -6.46 15.98 -26.12
C GLY A 274 -7.60 16.82 -25.59
N SER A 275 -8.75 16.76 -26.28
CA SER A 275 -9.97 17.50 -25.91
C SER A 275 -11.23 16.74 -26.33
N VAL A 276 -12.39 17.14 -25.79
CA VAL A 276 -13.70 16.74 -26.33
C VAL A 276 -14.15 17.79 -27.33
N ASN A 277 -14.45 17.38 -28.56
CA ASN A 277 -14.98 18.24 -29.63
C ASN A 277 -16.33 17.71 -30.11
N GLU A 278 -17.41 18.45 -29.87
CA GLU A 278 -18.80 18.05 -30.18
C GLU A 278 -19.17 16.63 -29.71
N GLY A 279 -18.72 16.22 -28.52
CA GLY A 279 -18.96 14.87 -28.01
C GLY A 279 -18.15 13.76 -28.68
N ARG A 280 -17.01 14.09 -29.29
CA ARG A 280 -15.99 13.16 -29.77
C ARG A 280 -14.65 13.46 -29.09
N ILE A 281 -13.89 12.44 -28.72
CA ILE A 281 -12.54 12.62 -28.17
C ILE A 281 -11.53 12.87 -29.30
N GLN A 282 -10.88 14.03 -29.29
CA GLN A 282 -9.88 14.44 -30.27
C GLN A 282 -8.46 14.09 -29.79
N CYS A 283 -7.74 13.29 -30.57
CA CYS A 283 -6.33 12.98 -30.33
C CYS A 283 -5.45 14.24 -30.49
N PRO A 284 -4.61 14.61 -29.51
CA PRO A 284 -3.80 15.84 -29.57
C PRO A 284 -2.70 15.81 -30.63
N TYR A 285 -2.34 14.63 -31.15
CA TYR A 285 -1.19 14.49 -32.05
C TYR A 285 -1.52 14.84 -33.52
N HIS A 286 -2.63 14.31 -34.04
CA HIS A 286 -3.02 14.49 -35.46
C HIS A 286 -4.51 14.83 -35.63
N GLY A 287 -5.20 15.22 -34.54
CA GLY A 287 -6.60 15.65 -34.58
C GLY A 287 -7.61 14.57 -34.99
N TRP A 288 -7.26 13.28 -34.91
CA TRP A 288 -8.21 12.19 -35.14
C TRP A 288 -9.28 12.21 -34.04
N GLU A 289 -10.57 12.30 -34.43
CA GLU A 289 -11.70 12.36 -33.49
C GLU A 289 -12.42 11.00 -33.44
N TYR A 290 -12.74 10.52 -32.25
CA TYR A 290 -13.45 9.25 -32.01
C TYR A 290 -14.76 9.48 -31.24
N SER A 291 -15.82 8.79 -31.64
CA SER A 291 -17.12 8.75 -30.94
C SER A 291 -17.06 7.87 -29.68
N THR A 292 -18.13 7.90 -28.88
CA THR A 292 -18.26 7.15 -27.61
C THR A 292 -18.20 5.63 -27.75
N ASP A 293 -18.52 5.10 -28.94
CA ASP A 293 -18.36 3.68 -29.33
C ASP A 293 -16.96 3.36 -29.89
N GLY A 294 -16.05 4.34 -29.92
CA GLY A 294 -14.66 4.21 -30.38
C GLY A 294 -14.45 4.30 -31.90
N LYS A 295 -15.48 4.55 -32.71
CA LYS A 295 -15.32 4.73 -34.16
C LYS A 295 -14.60 6.06 -34.46
N CYS A 296 -13.64 6.05 -35.38
CA CYS A 296 -12.99 7.29 -35.82
C CYS A 296 -13.84 7.99 -36.87
N GLU A 297 -14.33 9.18 -36.53
CA GLU A 297 -15.28 9.93 -37.37
C GLU A 297 -14.63 11.06 -38.17
N LYS A 298 -13.39 11.46 -37.83
CA LYS A 298 -12.67 12.55 -38.49
C LYS A 298 -11.16 12.32 -38.48
N MET A 299 -10.52 12.55 -39.64
CA MET A 299 -9.07 12.44 -39.83
C MET A 299 -8.57 13.68 -40.61
N PRO A 300 -8.19 14.79 -39.95
CA PRO A 300 -7.98 16.09 -40.61
C PRO A 300 -6.90 16.11 -41.71
N SER A 301 -5.90 15.24 -41.65
CA SER A 301 -4.72 15.26 -42.53
C SER A 301 -4.62 14.05 -43.48
N THR A 302 -5.71 13.29 -43.66
CA THR A 302 -5.75 12.15 -44.59
C THR A 302 -7.18 11.87 -45.05
N ARG A 303 -7.34 11.00 -46.06
CA ARG A 303 -8.66 10.45 -46.40
C ARG A 303 -9.19 9.62 -45.24
N MET A 304 -10.50 9.65 -45.00
CA MET A 304 -11.14 8.81 -43.99
C MET A 304 -10.87 7.33 -44.25
N LEU A 305 -10.46 6.62 -43.21
CA LEU A 305 -10.31 5.17 -43.17
C LEU A 305 -11.31 4.60 -42.16
N ASN A 306 -11.80 3.39 -42.38
CA ASN A 306 -12.65 2.71 -41.40
C ASN A 306 -11.77 2.18 -40.25
N VAL A 307 -11.63 2.99 -39.19
CA VAL A 307 -10.83 2.67 -38.01
C VAL A 307 -11.70 2.82 -36.76
N GLN A 308 -11.57 1.86 -35.85
CA GLN A 308 -12.25 1.87 -34.55
C GLN A 308 -11.25 1.46 -33.46
N ILE A 309 -11.23 2.21 -32.36
CA ILE A 309 -10.58 1.80 -31.10
C ILE A 309 -11.57 1.01 -30.26
N ARG A 310 -11.07 0.20 -29.31
CA ARG A 310 -11.95 -0.53 -28.39
C ARG A 310 -12.76 0.44 -27.54
N SER A 311 -14.02 0.09 -27.29
CA SER A 311 -14.92 0.73 -26.35
C SER A 311 -15.49 -0.32 -25.40
N LEU A 312 -15.95 0.14 -24.23
CA LEU A 312 -16.66 -0.69 -23.25
C LEU A 312 -18.12 -0.23 -23.19
N PRO A 313 -19.08 -1.15 -22.95
CA PRO A 313 -20.43 -0.77 -22.51
C PRO A 313 -20.31 0.18 -21.32
N CYS A 314 -20.89 1.36 -21.45
CA CYS A 314 -20.79 2.47 -20.51
C CYS A 314 -22.16 3.12 -20.35
N PHE A 315 -22.56 3.46 -19.13
CA PHE A 315 -23.79 4.21 -18.88
C PHE A 315 -23.71 5.00 -17.57
N GLU A 316 -24.65 5.92 -17.39
CA GLU A 316 -24.84 6.68 -16.16
C GLU A 316 -26.06 6.18 -15.39
N HIS A 317 -25.91 5.91 -14.09
CA HIS A 317 -27.02 5.52 -13.21
C HIS A 317 -26.70 5.86 -11.76
N GLU A 318 -27.68 6.37 -11.03
CA GLU A 318 -27.57 6.67 -9.59
C GLU A 318 -26.40 7.60 -9.20
N GLY A 319 -26.06 8.54 -10.08
CA GLY A 319 -24.95 9.48 -9.89
C GLY A 319 -23.57 8.85 -10.06
N MET A 320 -23.49 7.67 -10.68
CA MET A 320 -22.25 6.93 -10.96
C MET A 320 -22.14 6.64 -12.46
N ILE A 321 -20.92 6.66 -12.98
CA ILE A 321 -20.58 6.12 -14.29
C ILE A 321 -20.17 4.66 -14.12
N TRP A 322 -20.81 3.78 -14.89
CA TRP A 322 -20.61 2.33 -14.85
C TRP A 322 -20.00 1.82 -16.16
N ILE A 323 -19.08 0.86 -16.06
CA ILE A 323 -18.51 0.16 -17.23
C ILE A 323 -18.58 -1.36 -17.07
N TRP A 324 -18.59 -2.07 -18.21
CA TRP A 324 -18.41 -3.51 -18.28
C TRP A 324 -17.09 -3.85 -19.01
N PRO A 325 -16.01 -4.18 -18.28
CA PRO A 325 -14.72 -4.53 -18.88
C PRO A 325 -14.64 -5.99 -19.37
N GLY A 326 -15.71 -6.77 -19.19
CA GLY A 326 -15.81 -8.18 -19.54
C GLY A 326 -16.07 -8.43 -21.03
N SER A 327 -15.72 -9.63 -21.49
CA SER A 327 -16.02 -10.09 -22.86
C SER A 327 -17.36 -10.83 -22.98
N ALA A 328 -17.96 -11.24 -21.87
CA ALA A 328 -19.32 -11.77 -21.85
C ALA A 328 -20.35 -10.66 -22.08
N ALA A 329 -21.57 -11.03 -22.50
CA ALA A 329 -22.69 -10.09 -22.58
C ALA A 329 -22.98 -9.47 -21.20
N PRO A 330 -23.16 -8.13 -21.10
CA PRO A 330 -23.45 -7.49 -19.83
C PRO A 330 -24.77 -7.97 -19.22
N THR A 331 -24.78 -8.14 -17.89
CA THR A 331 -26.00 -8.51 -17.15
C THR A 331 -26.94 -7.31 -17.02
N ALA A 332 -28.26 -7.57 -17.01
CA ALA A 332 -29.25 -6.51 -16.79
C ALA A 332 -29.37 -6.08 -15.32
N ALA A 333 -28.91 -6.91 -14.38
CA ALA A 333 -29.00 -6.64 -12.95
C ALA A 333 -27.90 -5.68 -12.49
N LEU A 334 -28.30 -4.66 -11.72
CA LEU A 334 -27.42 -3.67 -11.10
C LEU A 334 -27.76 -3.53 -9.62
N PRO A 335 -26.77 -3.51 -8.71
CA PRO A 335 -27.02 -3.19 -7.31
C PRO A 335 -27.24 -1.68 -7.15
N SER A 336 -28.36 -1.29 -6.52
CA SER A 336 -28.60 0.10 -6.11
C SER A 336 -27.48 0.59 -5.17
N LEU A 337 -26.81 1.67 -5.53
CA LEU A 337 -25.79 2.38 -4.75
C LEU A 337 -26.27 3.74 -4.23
N GLN A 338 -27.56 4.06 -4.37
CA GLN A 338 -28.19 5.13 -3.58
C GLN A 338 -28.03 4.88 -2.07
N PRO A 339 -27.81 5.94 -1.27
CA PRO A 339 -27.85 5.81 0.18
C PRO A 339 -29.29 5.51 0.65
N PRO A 340 -29.48 4.96 1.86
CA PRO A 340 -30.82 4.62 2.36
C PRO A 340 -31.75 5.85 2.45
N PRO A 341 -33.08 5.65 2.41
CA PRO A 341 -34.04 6.75 2.56
C PRO A 341 -33.78 7.59 3.82
N GLY A 342 -33.78 8.92 3.66
CA GLY A 342 -33.50 9.87 4.74
C GLY A 342 -32.03 10.34 4.82
N PHE A 343 -31.09 9.63 4.18
CA PHE A 343 -29.71 10.08 4.09
C PHE A 343 -29.50 11.09 2.95
N MET A 344 -28.59 12.05 3.15
CA MET A 344 -28.09 12.93 2.09
C MET A 344 -26.59 12.78 1.88
N ILE A 345 -26.18 12.76 0.62
CA ILE A 345 -24.77 12.80 0.21
C ILE A 345 -24.15 14.12 0.68
N HIS A 346 -22.99 14.02 1.33
CA HIS A 346 -22.20 15.13 1.88
C HIS A 346 -20.79 15.23 1.27
N ALA A 347 -20.25 14.12 0.77
CA ALA A 347 -18.98 14.09 0.04
C ALA A 347 -18.95 12.93 -0.96
N GLU A 348 -18.33 13.17 -2.12
CA GLU A 348 -17.95 12.18 -3.12
C GLU A 348 -16.49 12.47 -3.46
N ILE A 349 -15.64 11.45 -3.33
CA ILE A 349 -14.17 11.58 -3.36
C ILE A 349 -13.60 10.40 -4.15
N VAL A 350 -12.70 10.68 -5.10
CA VAL A 350 -11.96 9.66 -5.86
C VAL A 350 -10.47 9.75 -5.53
N MET A 351 -9.84 8.61 -5.27
CA MET A 351 -8.42 8.50 -4.92
C MET A 351 -7.77 7.33 -5.68
N GLU A 352 -6.57 7.54 -6.22
CA GLU A 352 -5.73 6.48 -6.79
C GLU A 352 -4.71 6.02 -5.75
N LEU A 353 -4.67 4.72 -5.47
CA LEU A 353 -3.94 4.15 -4.34
C LEU A 353 -2.95 3.07 -4.81
N PRO A 354 -1.72 3.02 -4.29
CA PRO A 354 -0.67 2.09 -4.72
C PRO A 354 -0.81 0.70 -4.07
N VAL A 355 -2.05 0.17 -3.99
CA VAL A 355 -2.35 -1.15 -3.42
C VAL A 355 -3.29 -1.96 -4.32
N GLU A 356 -3.16 -3.28 -4.29
CA GLU A 356 -4.10 -4.23 -4.90
C GLU A 356 -5.48 -4.15 -4.23
N HIS A 357 -6.54 -4.20 -5.05
CA HIS A 357 -7.90 -3.88 -4.60
C HIS A 357 -8.44 -4.83 -3.53
N GLY A 358 -8.05 -6.10 -3.57
CA GLY A 358 -8.45 -7.10 -2.62
C GLY A 358 -7.85 -6.92 -1.24
N LEU A 359 -6.61 -6.41 -1.14
CA LEU A 359 -6.01 -6.04 0.14
C LEU A 359 -6.74 -4.84 0.78
N LEU A 360 -7.12 -3.84 -0.03
CA LEU A 360 -7.90 -2.70 0.45
C LEU A 360 -9.32 -3.11 0.87
N LEU A 361 -9.99 -3.94 0.07
CA LEU A 361 -11.29 -4.52 0.42
C LEU A 361 -11.21 -5.30 1.75
N ASP A 362 -10.22 -6.16 1.90
CA ASP A 362 -10.06 -6.99 3.10
C ASP A 362 -9.79 -6.16 4.37
N ASN A 363 -9.06 -5.03 4.24
CA ASN A 363 -8.89 -4.03 5.32
C ASN A 363 -10.18 -3.26 5.62
N LEU A 364 -10.94 -2.81 4.61
CA LEU A 364 -12.23 -2.14 4.81
C LEU A 364 -13.32 -3.07 5.38
N LEU A 365 -13.19 -4.38 5.16
CA LEU A 365 -14.06 -5.43 5.69
C LEU A 365 -13.62 -5.94 7.07
N ASP A 366 -12.57 -5.35 7.67
CA ASP A 366 -12.22 -5.51 9.08
C ASP A 366 -12.48 -4.21 9.85
N LEU A 367 -12.91 -4.33 11.10
CA LEU A 367 -13.07 -3.23 12.04
C LEU A 367 -12.31 -3.47 13.36
N ALA A 368 -11.74 -4.67 13.54
CA ALA A 368 -10.94 -5.00 14.72
C ALA A 368 -9.63 -4.21 14.78
N HIS A 369 -9.05 -3.82 13.63
CA HIS A 369 -7.87 -2.95 13.58
C HIS A 369 -8.14 -1.50 14.04
N ALA A 370 -9.40 -1.02 13.98
CA ALA A 370 -9.68 0.41 14.10
C ALA A 370 -9.15 1.09 15.39
N PRO A 371 -9.29 0.52 16.60
CA PRO A 371 -8.73 1.11 17.83
C PRO A 371 -7.20 1.20 17.85
N PHE A 372 -6.50 0.46 17.00
CA PHE A 372 -5.03 0.42 16.93
C PHE A 372 -4.49 1.33 15.82
N THR A 373 -5.15 1.31 14.66
CA THR A 373 -4.75 2.09 13.47
C THR A 373 -5.23 3.53 13.55
N HIS A 374 -6.49 3.76 13.91
CA HIS A 374 -7.16 5.07 13.82
C HIS A 374 -7.10 5.89 15.11
N THR A 375 -6.00 5.75 15.86
CA THR A 375 -5.76 6.41 17.14
C THR A 375 -5.65 7.94 17.01
N SER A 376 -5.38 8.48 15.82
CA SER A 376 -5.33 9.92 15.56
C SER A 376 -6.57 10.48 14.83
N THR A 377 -7.52 9.63 14.45
CA THR A 377 -8.73 9.98 13.68
C THR A 377 -10.00 9.53 14.41
N PHE A 378 -10.83 8.67 13.80
CA PHE A 378 -12.19 8.37 14.26
C PHE A 378 -12.24 7.43 15.47
N ALA A 379 -11.23 6.57 15.65
CA ALA A 379 -11.13 5.65 16.78
C ALA A 379 -10.35 6.21 17.98
N LYS A 380 -10.02 7.51 17.96
CA LYS A 380 -9.27 8.19 19.03
C LYS A 380 -10.02 8.08 20.36
N GLY A 381 -9.47 7.28 21.28
CA GLY A 381 -10.04 7.07 22.61
C GLY A 381 -11.10 5.96 22.69
N TRP A 382 -11.26 5.14 21.64
CA TRP A 382 -12.05 3.90 21.74
C TRP A 382 -11.35 2.90 22.67
N SER A 383 -12.13 2.25 23.54
CA SER A 383 -11.63 1.12 24.33
C SER A 383 -11.45 -0.11 23.45
N VAL A 384 -10.32 -0.79 23.56
CA VAL A 384 -10.13 -2.11 22.94
C VAL A 384 -11.05 -3.13 23.66
N PRO A 385 -12.06 -3.72 22.99
CA PRO A 385 -12.90 -4.73 23.61
C PRO A 385 -12.12 -6.06 23.75
N SER A 386 -12.46 -6.86 24.77
CA SER A 386 -11.84 -8.17 25.00
C SER A 386 -12.17 -9.21 23.92
N LEU A 387 -13.24 -8.99 23.16
CA LEU A 387 -13.66 -9.83 22.05
C LEU A 387 -14.45 -8.99 21.04
N VAL A 388 -14.07 -9.07 19.76
CA VAL A 388 -14.83 -8.53 18.62
C VAL A 388 -15.45 -9.70 17.85
N LYS A 389 -16.69 -9.56 17.38
CA LYS A 389 -17.34 -10.53 16.49
C LYS A 389 -17.99 -9.84 15.31
N PHE A 390 -17.91 -10.47 14.15
CA PHE A 390 -18.79 -10.14 13.03
C PHE A 390 -20.00 -11.09 13.02
N LEU A 391 -21.17 -10.57 13.40
CA LEU A 391 -22.42 -11.31 13.44
C LEU A 391 -23.12 -11.19 12.09
N THR A 392 -23.43 -12.33 11.46
CA THR A 392 -23.97 -12.35 10.10
C THR A 392 -24.77 -13.63 9.85
N PRO A 393 -25.89 -13.57 9.08
CA PRO A 393 -26.63 -14.73 8.62
C PRO A 393 -25.74 -15.77 7.93
N ALA A 394 -26.19 -17.03 7.87
CA ALA A 394 -25.41 -18.14 7.32
C ALA A 394 -24.99 -17.93 5.85
N SER A 395 -25.86 -17.32 5.05
CA SER A 395 -25.74 -17.14 3.59
C SER A 395 -25.35 -15.73 3.11
N GLY A 396 -25.36 -14.71 3.98
CA GLY A 396 -25.24 -13.31 3.54
C GLY A 396 -23.81 -12.78 3.38
N LEU A 397 -23.64 -11.74 2.58
CA LEU A 397 -22.42 -10.90 2.56
C LEU A 397 -22.57 -9.63 3.43
N GLN A 398 -23.60 -9.58 4.28
CA GLN A 398 -23.91 -8.48 5.20
C GLN A 398 -23.92 -8.95 6.66
N GLY A 399 -23.67 -8.04 7.60
CA GLY A 399 -23.71 -8.31 9.03
C GLY A 399 -23.40 -7.08 9.88
N TYR A 400 -23.21 -7.33 11.18
CA TYR A 400 -23.08 -6.32 12.22
C TYR A 400 -21.87 -6.62 13.12
N TRP A 401 -21.15 -5.58 13.53
CA TRP A 401 -19.99 -5.68 14.40
C TRP A 401 -20.37 -5.64 15.89
N ASP A 402 -20.05 -6.66 16.68
CA ASP A 402 -20.23 -6.65 18.14
C ASP A 402 -18.87 -6.32 18.79
N PRO A 403 -18.74 -5.22 19.58
CA PRO A 403 -19.78 -4.34 20.12
C PRO A 403 -20.01 -3.00 19.38
N TYR A 404 -19.36 -2.75 18.24
CA TYR A 404 -19.41 -1.45 17.55
C TYR A 404 -20.71 -1.26 16.76
N PRO A 405 -21.50 -0.17 16.94
CA PRO A 405 -22.76 0.06 16.22
C PRO A 405 -22.55 0.34 14.72
N ILE A 406 -22.11 -0.68 13.98
CA ILE A 406 -21.69 -0.62 12.58
C ILE A 406 -22.24 -1.86 11.86
N ASP A 407 -23.21 -1.63 10.98
CA ASP A 407 -23.61 -2.60 9.96
C ASP A 407 -22.67 -2.49 8.76
N MET A 408 -22.34 -3.61 8.12
CA MET A 408 -21.40 -3.68 7.02
C MET A 408 -21.80 -4.78 6.02
N GLU A 409 -21.68 -4.48 4.73
CA GLU A 409 -22.03 -5.34 3.61
C GLU A 409 -20.95 -5.29 2.52
N PHE A 410 -20.51 -6.46 2.06
CA PHE A 410 -19.74 -6.60 0.82
C PHE A 410 -20.71 -6.90 -0.34
N ARG A 411 -20.68 -6.07 -1.39
CA ARG A 411 -21.37 -6.35 -2.65
C ARG A 411 -20.35 -6.67 -3.74
N PRO A 412 -20.47 -7.85 -4.39
CA PRO A 412 -19.68 -8.17 -5.56
C PRO A 412 -19.77 -7.10 -6.67
N PRO A 413 -18.69 -6.83 -7.41
CA PRO A 413 -17.37 -7.48 -7.30
C PRO A 413 -16.41 -6.81 -6.30
N CYS A 414 -16.59 -5.52 -6.00
CA CYS A 414 -15.60 -4.70 -5.29
C CYS A 414 -16.19 -3.55 -4.45
N ILE A 415 -17.40 -3.73 -3.93
CA ILE A 415 -18.15 -2.66 -3.25
C ILE A 415 -18.30 -3.00 -1.76
N VAL A 416 -18.04 -2.03 -0.89
CA VAL A 416 -18.28 -2.13 0.55
C VAL A 416 -19.22 -1.01 0.99
N LEU A 417 -20.31 -1.39 1.63
CA LEU A 417 -21.25 -0.48 2.27
C LEU A 417 -21.10 -0.61 3.79
N SER A 418 -21.10 0.51 4.50
CA SER A 418 -21.18 0.54 5.96
C SER A 418 -22.20 1.56 6.44
N THR A 419 -22.86 1.28 7.56
CA THR A 419 -23.73 2.23 8.25
C THR A 419 -23.34 2.27 9.71
N ILE A 420 -22.80 3.41 10.13
CA ILE A 420 -22.24 3.66 11.45
C ILE A 420 -23.24 4.48 12.27
N GLY A 421 -23.69 3.91 13.39
CA GLY A 421 -24.47 4.61 14.40
C GLY A 421 -23.58 5.56 15.21
N ILE A 422 -23.90 6.85 15.15
CA ILE A 422 -23.22 7.91 15.89
C ILE A 422 -24.16 8.37 17.00
N SER A 423 -23.70 8.32 18.24
CA SER A 423 -24.41 8.92 19.39
C SER A 423 -23.77 10.22 19.85
N LYS A 424 -22.45 10.37 19.69
CA LYS A 424 -21.72 11.64 19.74
C LYS A 424 -20.57 11.61 18.73
N PRO A 425 -20.12 12.75 18.15
CA PRO A 425 -18.95 12.78 17.28
C PRO A 425 -17.73 12.11 17.93
N GLY A 426 -17.15 11.11 17.26
CA GLY A 426 -15.99 10.35 17.74
C GLY A 426 -16.27 9.32 18.86
N LYS A 427 -17.52 9.12 19.30
CA LYS A 427 -17.87 8.10 20.31
C LYS A 427 -18.96 7.15 19.83
N LEU A 428 -18.66 5.86 19.89
CA LEU A 428 -19.60 4.77 19.74
C LEU A 428 -20.26 4.43 21.11
N GLU A 429 -21.23 5.22 21.55
CA GLU A 429 -22.09 4.84 22.69
C GLU A 429 -23.40 4.24 22.14
N GLY A 430 -23.57 2.91 22.20
CA GLY A 430 -24.77 2.20 21.72
C GLY A 430 -24.52 0.69 21.62
N LYS A 431 -25.56 -0.15 21.69
CA LYS A 431 -25.42 -1.63 21.57
C LYS A 431 -25.75 -2.18 20.18
N SER A 432 -26.32 -1.36 19.29
CA SER A 432 -26.66 -1.70 17.91
C SER A 432 -26.86 -0.43 17.10
N THR A 433 -26.54 -0.43 15.80
CA THR A 433 -26.76 0.70 14.87
C THR A 433 -28.17 1.28 15.02
N ARG A 434 -29.19 0.42 15.01
CA ARG A 434 -30.63 0.79 15.11
C ARG A 434 -31.05 1.52 16.40
N GLN A 435 -30.18 1.61 17.40
CA GLN A 435 -30.42 2.34 18.66
C GLN A 435 -29.77 3.73 18.66
N CYS A 436 -28.96 4.07 17.65
CA CYS A 436 -28.37 5.38 17.50
C CYS A 436 -29.38 6.36 16.87
N SER A 437 -29.27 7.63 17.25
CA SER A 437 -30.17 8.71 16.79
C SER A 437 -29.72 9.36 15.48
N THR A 438 -28.46 9.15 15.09
CA THR A 438 -27.84 9.73 13.89
C THR A 438 -26.86 8.74 13.29
N HIS A 439 -26.73 8.75 11.97
CA HIS A 439 -25.99 7.74 11.24
C HIS A 439 -25.11 8.34 10.14
N LEU A 440 -23.95 7.71 9.95
CA LEU A 440 -23.07 7.89 8.81
C LEU A 440 -23.16 6.64 7.93
N HIS A 441 -23.64 6.80 6.69
CA HIS A 441 -23.61 5.77 5.68
C HIS A 441 -22.46 6.03 4.71
N GLN A 442 -21.67 5.00 4.41
CA GLN A 442 -20.50 5.09 3.53
C GLN A 442 -20.57 4.04 2.44
N LEU A 443 -20.25 4.46 1.21
CA LEU A 443 -20.01 3.61 0.06
C LEU A 443 -18.52 3.70 -0.30
N HIS A 444 -17.86 2.56 -0.38
CA HIS A 444 -16.51 2.40 -0.91
C HIS A 444 -16.55 1.48 -2.13
N VAL A 445 -15.93 1.89 -3.23
CA VAL A 445 -15.74 1.05 -4.42
C VAL A 445 -14.23 0.93 -4.66
N CYS A 446 -13.69 -0.28 -4.55
CA CYS A 446 -12.26 -0.55 -4.75
C CYS A 446 -12.05 -1.10 -6.16
N LEU A 447 -12.03 -0.23 -7.17
CA LEU A 447 -11.87 -0.63 -8.57
C LEU A 447 -10.47 -1.25 -8.80
N PRO A 448 -10.35 -2.47 -9.35
CA PRO A 448 -9.07 -3.03 -9.76
C PRO A 448 -8.47 -2.26 -10.94
N SER A 449 -7.64 -1.26 -10.66
CA SER A 449 -6.94 -0.47 -11.68
C SER A 449 -5.79 -1.27 -12.29
N SER A 450 -4.91 -1.80 -11.43
CA SER A 450 -3.82 -2.71 -11.81
C SER A 450 -3.52 -3.67 -10.68
N ARG A 451 -2.61 -4.63 -10.88
CA ARG A 451 -2.16 -5.58 -9.86
C ARG A 451 -1.47 -4.95 -8.63
N GLN A 452 -1.17 -3.66 -8.66
CA GLN A 452 -0.61 -2.89 -7.55
C GLN A 452 -1.28 -1.49 -7.41
N LYS A 453 -2.44 -1.28 -8.04
CA LYS A 453 -3.17 -0.01 -7.99
C LYS A 453 -4.67 -0.21 -7.89
N THR A 454 -5.30 0.65 -7.11
CA THR A 454 -6.75 0.67 -6.90
C THR A 454 -7.27 2.10 -6.97
N ARG A 455 -8.32 2.30 -7.76
CA ARG A 455 -9.09 3.55 -7.75
C ARG A 455 -10.21 3.38 -6.74
N LEU A 456 -10.11 4.10 -5.62
CA LEU A 456 -11.12 4.13 -4.58
C LEU A 456 -12.11 5.26 -4.86
N LEU A 457 -13.39 4.90 -5.04
CA LEU A 457 -14.48 5.87 -4.96
C LEU A 457 -15.08 5.79 -3.56
N TYR A 458 -15.19 6.93 -2.88
CA TYR A 458 -15.76 7.06 -1.54
C TYR A 458 -16.91 8.06 -1.57
N ARG A 459 -18.10 7.63 -1.15
CA ARG A 459 -19.29 8.47 -0.97
C ARG A 459 -19.71 8.45 0.50
N MET A 460 -19.81 9.64 1.09
CA MET A 460 -20.22 9.86 2.47
C MET A 460 -21.63 10.44 2.52
N SER A 461 -22.55 9.80 3.24
CA SER A 461 -23.93 10.26 3.41
C SER A 461 -24.32 10.30 4.88
N LEU A 462 -25.09 11.31 5.30
CA LEU A 462 -25.55 11.50 6.68
C LEU A 462 -27.07 11.62 6.70
N ASP A 463 -27.75 11.05 7.70
CA ASP A 463 -29.17 11.29 7.99
C ASP A 463 -29.41 12.56 8.84
N PHE A 464 -28.32 13.24 9.20
CA PHE A 464 -28.30 14.43 10.07
C PHE A 464 -27.48 15.56 9.45
N ALA A 465 -27.46 16.71 10.13
CA ALA A 465 -26.72 17.93 9.75
C ALA A 465 -26.92 18.38 8.28
N PRO A 466 -28.15 18.45 7.75
CA PRO A 466 -28.42 18.67 6.32
C PRO A 466 -27.85 19.97 5.74
N LEU A 467 -27.60 20.98 6.58
CA LEU A 467 -27.02 22.26 6.21
C LEU A 467 -25.51 22.18 5.97
N LEU A 468 -24.83 21.15 6.46
CA LEU A 468 -23.36 21.06 6.45
C LEU A 468 -22.80 20.94 5.02
N LYS A 469 -23.55 20.33 4.09
CA LYS A 469 -23.21 20.28 2.66
C LYS A 469 -23.13 21.66 1.98
N HIS A 470 -23.76 22.68 2.56
CA HIS A 470 -23.78 24.05 2.02
C HIS A 470 -22.69 24.95 2.60
N VAL A 471 -21.90 24.46 3.56
CA VAL A 471 -20.78 25.23 4.14
C VAL A 471 -19.68 25.40 3.09
N PRO A 472 -19.23 26.64 2.78
CA PRO A 472 -18.16 26.87 1.81
C PRO A 472 -16.90 26.05 2.13
N PHE A 473 -16.30 25.47 1.09
CA PHE A 473 -15.07 24.65 1.18
C PHE A 473 -15.16 23.37 2.05
N ILE A 474 -16.34 22.98 2.55
CA ILE A 474 -16.51 21.77 3.37
C ILE A 474 -16.01 20.49 2.68
N HIS A 475 -16.12 20.42 1.35
CA HIS A 475 -15.60 19.31 0.54
C HIS A 475 -14.08 19.14 0.70
N MET A 476 -13.31 20.21 0.91
CA MET A 476 -11.86 20.14 1.17
C MET A 476 -11.59 19.52 2.54
N LEU A 477 -12.40 19.84 3.55
CA LEU A 477 -12.29 19.25 4.90
C LEU A 477 -12.67 17.77 4.90
N TRP A 478 -13.73 17.38 4.16
CA TRP A 478 -14.08 15.97 3.98
C TRP A 478 -12.99 15.18 3.27
N ARG A 479 -12.44 15.75 2.20
CA ARG A 479 -11.31 15.14 1.47
C ARG A 479 -10.09 14.97 2.37
N HIS A 480 -9.69 16.03 3.09
CA HIS A 480 -8.58 15.96 4.03
C HIS A 480 -8.78 14.90 5.13
N PHE A 481 -9.99 14.79 5.68
CA PHE A 481 -10.29 13.77 6.69
C PHE A 481 -10.25 12.34 6.12
N ALA A 482 -10.86 12.13 4.94
CA ALA A 482 -10.82 10.84 4.25
C ALA A 482 -9.38 10.42 3.89
N GLU A 483 -8.60 11.33 3.31
CA GLU A 483 -7.17 11.11 3.03
C GLU A 483 -6.38 10.82 4.31
N LYS A 484 -6.67 11.51 5.43
CA LYS A 484 -5.99 11.25 6.71
C LYS A 484 -6.28 9.85 7.27
N VAL A 485 -7.56 9.43 7.28
CA VAL A 485 -7.97 8.09 7.72
C VAL A 485 -7.32 7.02 6.84
N LEU A 486 -7.44 7.18 5.51
CA LEU A 486 -6.90 6.22 4.55
C LEU A 486 -5.37 6.09 4.61
N ASN A 487 -4.64 7.16 4.94
CA ASN A 487 -3.19 7.11 5.17
C ASN A 487 -2.80 6.45 6.51
N GLU A 488 -3.75 6.19 7.42
CA GLU A 488 -3.53 5.32 8.58
C GLU A 488 -3.62 3.84 8.20
N ASP A 489 -4.53 3.46 7.30
CA ASP A 489 -4.61 2.09 6.75
C ASP A 489 -3.48 1.78 5.76
N LEU A 490 -3.26 2.67 4.79
CA LEU A 490 -2.40 2.43 3.64
C LEU A 490 -0.97 2.02 4.03
N ARG A 491 -0.43 2.58 5.13
CA ARG A 491 0.89 2.21 5.66
C ARG A 491 0.99 0.74 6.11
N LEU A 492 -0.13 0.12 6.48
CA LEU A 492 -0.23 -1.28 6.90
C LEU A 492 -0.43 -2.18 5.68
N VAL A 493 -1.34 -1.76 4.79
CA VAL A 493 -1.72 -2.49 3.57
C VAL A 493 -0.56 -2.59 2.57
N ILE A 494 0.24 -1.51 2.41
CA ILE A 494 1.48 -1.56 1.60
C ILE A 494 2.43 -2.66 2.11
N GLY A 495 2.66 -2.75 3.43
CA GLY A 495 3.52 -3.79 3.99
C GLY A 495 2.95 -5.21 3.85
N GLN A 496 1.64 -5.38 3.69
CA GLN A 496 1.03 -6.65 3.29
C GLN A 496 1.26 -6.93 1.79
N GLN A 497 1.09 -5.93 0.93
CA GLN A 497 1.37 -6.04 -0.51
C GLN A 497 2.82 -6.44 -0.77
N ASP A 498 3.79 -5.82 -0.11
CA ASP A 498 5.22 -6.16 -0.28
C ASP A 498 5.47 -7.64 0.04
N ARG A 499 4.86 -8.17 1.10
CA ARG A 499 4.92 -9.61 1.43
C ARG A 499 4.25 -10.47 0.35
N MET A 500 3.07 -10.07 -0.13
CA MET A 500 2.34 -10.78 -1.18
C MET A 500 3.07 -10.81 -2.54
N ILE A 501 3.79 -9.72 -2.87
CA ILE A 501 4.69 -9.67 -4.05
C ILE A 501 5.87 -10.64 -3.88
N ASN A 502 6.41 -10.75 -2.66
CA ASN A 502 7.51 -11.68 -2.34
C ASN A 502 7.08 -13.15 -2.16
N GLY A 503 5.82 -13.51 -2.48
CA GLY A 503 5.35 -14.90 -2.44
C GLY A 503 4.69 -15.34 -1.12
N GLU A 504 4.62 -14.46 -0.11
CA GLU A 504 3.97 -14.77 1.16
C GLU A 504 2.44 -14.72 1.06
N ASN A 505 1.76 -15.69 1.67
CA ASN A 505 0.31 -15.69 1.80
C ASN A 505 -0.09 -14.95 3.09
N VAL A 506 -0.55 -13.71 2.92
CA VAL A 506 -0.95 -12.78 3.99
C VAL A 506 -2.33 -13.08 4.62
N TRP A 507 -3.09 -14.05 4.08
CA TRP A 507 -4.44 -14.41 4.52
C TRP A 507 -4.53 -15.77 5.25
N ASN A 508 -3.38 -16.41 5.51
CA ASN A 508 -3.27 -17.80 5.95
C ASN A 508 -3.94 -18.15 7.30
N PHE A 509 -4.08 -17.18 8.21
CA PHE A 509 -4.48 -17.42 9.60
C PHE A 509 -5.71 -16.60 10.02
N PRO A 510 -6.89 -16.85 9.43
CA PRO A 510 -8.09 -16.12 9.79
C PRO A 510 -8.59 -16.46 11.21
N VAL A 511 -9.08 -15.45 11.91
CA VAL A 511 -9.70 -15.53 13.25
C VAL A 511 -11.19 -15.17 13.20
N SER A 512 -11.85 -15.10 14.36
CA SER A 512 -13.32 -15.03 14.44
C SER A 512 -13.95 -13.73 13.89
N TYR A 513 -13.20 -12.63 13.87
CA TYR A 513 -13.67 -11.35 13.32
C TYR A 513 -13.47 -11.24 11.79
N ASP A 514 -12.52 -11.97 11.21
CA ASP A 514 -12.25 -11.99 9.76
C ASP A 514 -13.36 -12.62 8.91
N LYS A 515 -14.52 -12.94 9.50
CA LYS A 515 -15.59 -13.73 8.88
C LYS A 515 -16.11 -13.10 7.59
N LEU A 516 -16.14 -11.77 7.48
CA LEU A 516 -16.57 -11.07 6.27
C LEU A 516 -15.48 -11.10 5.18
N GLY A 517 -14.24 -10.75 5.51
CA GLY A 517 -13.08 -10.89 4.63
C GLY A 517 -12.92 -12.33 4.09
N VAL A 518 -13.06 -13.35 4.95
CA VAL A 518 -13.07 -14.77 4.55
C VAL A 518 -14.18 -15.10 3.56
N ARG A 519 -15.38 -14.49 3.67
CA ARG A 519 -16.46 -14.69 2.69
C ARG A 519 -16.16 -14.04 1.35
N TYR A 520 -15.65 -12.81 1.34
CA TYR A 520 -15.13 -12.15 0.13
C TYR A 520 -14.05 -13.01 -0.55
N ARG A 521 -13.04 -13.43 0.22
CA ARG A 521 -11.96 -14.32 -0.20
C ARG A 521 -12.49 -15.62 -0.82
N LEU A 522 -13.47 -16.30 -0.19
CA LEU A 522 -14.12 -17.50 -0.73
C LEU A 522 -14.91 -17.24 -2.02
N TRP A 523 -15.63 -16.11 -2.09
CA TRP A 523 -16.35 -15.69 -3.29
C TRP A 523 -15.40 -15.47 -4.48
N ARG A 524 -14.33 -14.68 -4.28
CA ARG A 524 -13.29 -14.43 -5.29
C ARG A 524 -12.66 -15.73 -5.78
N ASN A 525 -12.28 -16.62 -4.87
CA ASN A 525 -11.72 -17.93 -5.21
C ASN A 525 -12.69 -18.83 -6.00
N SER A 526 -14.00 -18.71 -5.79
CA SER A 526 -15.00 -19.49 -6.53
C SER A 526 -15.14 -18.96 -7.96
N LEU A 527 -15.10 -17.65 -8.12
CA LEU A 527 -15.14 -16.96 -9.41
C LEU A 527 -13.88 -17.23 -10.26
N GLU A 528 -12.70 -17.16 -9.63
CA GLU A 528 -11.41 -17.46 -10.28
C GLU A 528 -11.27 -18.94 -10.68
N LYS A 529 -12.07 -19.84 -10.09
CA LYS A 529 -12.19 -21.26 -10.46
C LYS A 529 -13.27 -21.54 -11.50
N GLY A 530 -13.98 -20.51 -11.99
CA GLY A 530 -15.06 -20.67 -12.97
C GLY A 530 -16.28 -21.44 -12.45
N ALA A 531 -16.60 -21.34 -11.16
CA ALA A 531 -17.78 -21.98 -10.60
C ALA A 531 -19.08 -21.44 -11.24
N GLU A 532 -19.96 -22.35 -11.68
CA GLU A 532 -21.27 -22.01 -12.26
C GLU A 532 -22.17 -21.22 -11.29
N HIS A 533 -22.04 -21.50 -10.00
CA HIS A 533 -22.78 -20.86 -8.92
C HIS A 533 -21.77 -20.23 -7.95
N LEU A 534 -21.85 -18.91 -7.77
CA LEU A 534 -21.02 -18.20 -6.81
C LEU A 534 -21.59 -18.35 -5.39
N PRO A 535 -20.75 -18.45 -4.35
CA PRO A 535 -21.23 -18.54 -2.98
C PRO A 535 -21.79 -17.19 -2.53
N PHE A 536 -22.78 -17.23 -1.63
CA PHE A 536 -23.41 -16.05 -1.03
C PHE A 536 -24.14 -15.11 -2.02
N THR A 537 -24.34 -15.53 -3.27
CA THR A 537 -25.28 -14.88 -4.18
C THR A 537 -26.69 -15.13 -3.67
N ILE A 538 -27.51 -14.08 -3.56
CA ILE A 538 -28.93 -14.22 -3.27
C ILE A 538 -29.54 -14.84 -4.53
N GLN A 539 -30.10 -16.05 -4.41
CA GLN A 539 -31.00 -16.57 -5.42
C GLN A 539 -32.34 -15.86 -5.21
N ASP A 540 -32.67 -14.95 -6.12
CA ASP A 540 -34.04 -14.47 -6.27
C ASP A 540 -34.88 -15.65 -6.78
N ASN A 541 -35.78 -16.13 -5.94
CA ASN A 541 -36.82 -17.13 -6.23
C ASN A 541 -38.18 -16.42 -6.38
#